data_AF-A0A2R6JEB2-F1
#
_entry.id   AF-A0A2R6JEB2-F1
#
_cell.length_a   1.000
_cell.length_b   1.000
_cell.length_c   1.000
_cell.angle_alpha   90.00
_cell.angle_beta   90.00
_cell.angle_gamma   90.00
#
_symmetry.space_group_name_H-M   'P 1'
#
loop_
_entity.id
_entity.type
_entity.pdbx_description
1 polymer ?
#
loop_
_entity_poly.entity_id
_entity_poly.type
_entity_poly.pdbx_seq_one_letter_code
_entity_poly.pdbx_strand_id
1 'polypeptide(L)' 'RYTVRGTHTGEYRDIEPTGHTAKWTGLAIYRVEDDEIAEIWLEEDRLGLLEQLEVVDPPAHLRV' A
#
# COMPACT_ATOMS: atom_id res chain seq x y z
N ARG A 1 13.12 2.62 1.20
CA ARG A 1 12.22 1.45 1.02
C ARG A 1 11.71 1.00 2.37
N TYR A 2 10.48 0.52 2.44
CA TYR A 2 9.87 0.03 3.67
C TYR A 2 8.93 -1.14 3.38
N THR A 3 8.52 -1.81 4.45
CA THR A 3 7.53 -2.88 4.42
C THR A 3 6.55 -2.63 5.56
N VAL A 4 5.26 -2.70 5.26
CA VAL A 4 4.18 -2.48 6.21
C VAL A 4 3.39 -3.77 6.38
N ARG A 5 2.83 -3.97 7.57
CA ARG A 5 1.81 -4.98 7.85
C ARG A 5 0.69 -4.32 8.63
N GLY A 6 -0.55 -4.56 8.22
CA GLY A 6 -1.74 -4.00 8.87
C GLY A 6 -2.98 -4.86 8.63
N THR A 7 -3.99 -4.67 9.46
CA THR A 7 -5.32 -5.29 9.32
C THR A 7 -6.31 -4.24 8.87
N HIS A 8 -7.10 -4.54 7.84
CA HIS A 8 -8.09 -3.63 7.29
C HIS A 8 -9.36 -3.60 8.17
N THR A 9 -9.32 -2.77 9.21
CA THR A 9 -10.37 -2.67 10.24
C THR A 9 -11.29 -1.47 10.11
N GLY A 10 -11.00 -0.55 9.19
CA GLY A 10 -11.84 0.60 8.86
C GLY A 10 -11.84 0.84 7.36
N GLU A 11 -12.74 1.70 6.88
CA GLU A 11 -12.86 2.01 5.45
C GLU A 11 -11.54 2.57 4.88
N TYR A 12 -11.14 2.05 3.72
CA TYR A 12 -9.96 2.51 3.00
C TYR A 12 -10.29 2.69 1.52
N ARG A 13 -10.25 3.93 1.02
CA ARG A 13 -10.53 4.28 -0.39
C ARG A 13 -11.88 3.73 -0.88
N ASP A 14 -12.94 4.00 -0.12
CA ASP A 14 -14.31 3.55 -0.42
C ASP A 14 -14.48 2.02 -0.37
N ILE A 15 -13.52 1.29 0.20
CA ILE A 15 -13.60 -0.16 0.44
C ILE A 15 -13.96 -0.38 1.91
N GLU A 16 -15.08 -1.04 2.16
CA GLU A 16 -15.52 -1.44 3.50
C GLU A 16 -14.49 -2.34 4.20
N PRO A 17 -14.37 -2.29 5.54
CA PRO A 17 -13.38 -3.08 6.27
C PRO A 17 -13.56 -4.59 6.01
N THR A 18 -12.49 -5.23 5.54
CA THR A 18 -12.52 -6.67 5.19
C THR A 18 -12.06 -7.57 6.35
N GLY A 19 -11.41 -7.01 7.36
CA GLY A 19 -10.79 -7.78 8.44
C GLY A 19 -9.52 -8.54 8.02
N HIS A 20 -9.13 -8.48 6.75
CA HIS A 20 -7.93 -9.13 6.23
C HIS A 20 -6.66 -8.42 6.71
N THR A 21 -5.62 -9.22 7.00
CA THR A 21 -4.28 -8.72 7.29
C THR A 21 -3.46 -8.77 6.01
N ALA A 22 -2.92 -7.63 5.60
CA ALA A 22 -2.08 -7.50 4.42
C ALA A 22 -0.65 -7.07 4.78
N LYS A 23 0.29 -7.43 3.92
CA LYS A 23 1.67 -6.96 3.94
C LYS A 23 2.00 -6.37 2.57
N TRP A 24 2.48 -5.13 2.54
CA TRP A 24 2.87 -4.46 1.29
C TRP A 24 4.21 -3.76 1.44
N THR A 25 4.80 -3.38 0.32
CA THR A 25 6.08 -2.68 0.26
C THR A 25 5.91 -1.29 -0.33
N GLY A 26 6.85 -0.41 -0.02
CA GLY A 26 6.89 0.90 -0.62
C GLY A 26 8.28 1.51 -0.66
N LEU A 27 8.38 2.57 -1.44
CA LEU A 27 9.52 3.45 -1.55
C LEU A 27 9.09 4.85 -1.09
N ALA A 28 9.97 5.50 -0.35
CA ALA A 28 9.85 6.91 -0.02
C ALA A 28 11.16 7.58 -0.46
N ILE A 29 11.04 8.66 -1.22
CA ILE A 29 12.14 9.54 -1.59
C ILE A 29 11.86 10.87 -0.89
N TYR A 30 12.84 11.37 -0.14
CA TYR A 30 12.74 12.61 0.61
C TYR A 30 13.64 13.67 -0.03
N ARG A 31 13.10 14.87 -0.24
CA ARG A 31 13.90 16.08 -0.46
C ARG A 31 13.99 16.83 0.86
N VAL A 32 15.22 17.10 1.30
CA VAL A 32 15.52 17.79 2.56
C VAL A 32 16.14 19.15 2.24
N GLU A 33 15.58 20.21 2.82
CA GLU A 33 16.07 21.59 2.73
C GLU A 33 15.97 22.24 4.11
N ASP A 34 16.97 23.05 4.48
CA ASP A 34 17.03 23.72 5.79
C ASP A 34 16.78 22.79 7.00
N ASP A 35 17.36 21.58 6.95
CA ASP A 35 17.20 20.51 7.95
C ASP A 35 15.77 19.98 8.14
N GLU A 36 14.84 20.33 7.22
CA GLU A 36 13.45 19.88 7.21
C GLU A 36 13.12 19.06 5.96
N ILE A 37 12.09 18.20 6.05
CA ILE A 37 11.58 17.47 4.88
C ILE A 37 10.72 18.44 4.06
N ALA A 38 11.28 18.92 2.96
CA ALA A 38 10.59 19.81 2.04
C ALA A 38 9.60 19.06 1.13
N GLU A 39 9.88 17.79 0.80
CA GLU A 39 9.01 16.98 -0.06
C GLU A 39 9.19 15.48 0.14
N ILE A 40 8.13 14.73 -0.12
CA ILE A 40 8.13 13.27 -0.11
C ILE A 40 7.44 12.76 -1.38
N TRP A 41 8.13 11.89 -2.11
CA TRP A 41 7.51 11.05 -3.14
C TRP A 41 7.36 9.63 -2.60
N LEU A 42 6.13 9.15 -2.59
CA LEU A 42 5.78 7.81 -2.13
C LEU A 42 5.31 6.96 -3.31
N GLU A 43 5.87 5.76 -3.41
CA GLU A 43 5.34 4.72 -4.28
C GLU A 43 5.13 3.44 -3.48
N GLU A 44 3.99 2.80 -3.66
CA GLU A 44 3.57 1.63 -2.88
C GLU A 44 3.03 0.54 -3.80
N ASP A 45 3.26 -0.71 -3.43
CA ASP A 45 2.61 -1.87 -4.04
C ASP A 45 1.13 -1.93 -3.64
N ARG A 46 0.34 -1.00 -4.18
CA ARG A 46 -1.09 -0.87 -3.90
C ARG A 46 -1.89 -1.99 -4.54
N LEU A 47 -1.45 -2.51 -5.69
CA LEU A 47 -2.13 -3.66 -6.31
C LEU A 47 -2.00 -4.89 -5.41
N GLY A 48 -0.78 -5.22 -4.95
CA GLY A 48 -0.59 -6.34 -4.03
C GLY A 48 -1.30 -6.16 -2.69
N LEU A 49 -1.47 -4.92 -2.20
CA LEU A 49 -2.34 -4.64 -1.06
C LEU A 49 -3.81 -4.99 -1.37
N LEU A 50 -4.37 -4.47 -2.46
CA LEU A 50 -5.78 -4.67 -2.81
C LEU A 50 -6.12 -6.13 -3.13
N GLU A 51 -5.20 -6.87 -3.76
CA GLU A 51 -5.34 -8.32 -3.98
C GLU A 51 -5.47 -9.08 -2.66
N GLN A 52 -4.62 -8.75 -1.65
CA GLN A 52 -4.69 -9.36 -0.32
C GLN A 52 -5.95 -8.98 0.47
N LEU A 53 -6.59 -7.86 0.11
CA LEU A 53 -7.88 -7.49 0.68
C LEU A 53 -9.06 -8.15 -0.04
N GLU A 54 -8.81 -8.89 -1.13
CA GLU A 54 -9.82 -9.58 -1.95
C GLU A 54 -10.83 -8.64 -2.62
N VAL A 55 -10.39 -7.43 -2.97
CA VAL A 55 -11.26 -6.39 -3.58
C VAL A 55 -10.96 -6.14 -5.05
N VAL A 56 -9.85 -6.70 -5.54
CA VAL A 56 -9.49 -6.76 -6.96
C VAL A 56 -8.96 -8.15 -7.25
N ASP A 57 -9.34 -8.70 -8.40
CA ASP A 57 -8.70 -9.92 -8.88
C ASP A 57 -7.32 -9.62 -9.45
N PRO A 58 -6.34 -10.53 -9.29
CA PRO A 58 -5.09 -10.43 -10.00
C PRO A 58 -5.32 -10.42 -11.51
N PRO A 59 -4.51 -9.67 -12.28
CA PRO A 59 -4.50 -9.76 -13.73
C PRO A 59 -4.41 -11.22 -14.18
N ALA A 60 -5.18 -11.62 -15.19
CA ALA A 60 -5.28 -13.02 -15.60
C ALA A 60 -3.94 -13.68 -15.94
N HIS A 61 -2.96 -12.90 -16.42
CA HIS A 61 -1.62 -13.37 -16.77
C HIS A 61 -0.68 -13.59 -15.56
N LEU A 62 -1.11 -13.26 -14.35
CA LEU A 62 -0.38 -13.47 -13.09
C LEU A 62 -1.03 -14.55 -12.20
N ARG A 63 -2.16 -15.13 -12.63
CA ARG A 63 -2.82 -16.25 -11.93
C ARG A 63 -2.04 -17.54 -12.26
N VAL A 64 -1.45 -18.18 -11.25
CA VAL A 64 -0.75 -19.48 -11.36
C VAL A 64 -1.74 -20.63 -11.21
#